data_AF-A0A1W9LZL1-F1
#
_entry.id   AF-A0A1W9LZL1-F1
#
_cell.length_a   1.000
_cell.length_b   1.000
_cell.length_c   1.000
_cell.angle_alpha   90.00
_cell.angle_beta   90.00
_cell.angle_gamma   90.00
#
_symmetry.space_group_name_H-M   'P 1'
#
loop_
_entity.id
_entity.type
_entity.pdbx_description
1 polymer ?
#
loop_
_entity_poly.entity_id
_entity_poly.type
_entity_poly.pdbx_seq_one_letter_code
_entity_poly.pdbx_strand_id
1 'polypeptide(L)'
;YLTSVRIFDVIPDFPKIYHGPEGTIDILWEKSDYHILANCPKDEDKQVFFYGENSKKDSFKGSFCMTDNCHSLLMILVGIKKCGV
;
A
#
# COMPACT_ATOMS: atom_id res chain seq x y z
N TYR A 1 -3.58 -19.15 -24.52
CA TYR A 1 -2.52 -19.14 -23.50
C TYR A 1 -3.13 -18.63 -22.20
N LEU A 2 -3.45 -19.54 -21.28
CA LEU A 2 -3.96 -19.19 -19.95
C LEU A 2 -2.75 -19.08 -19.02
N THR A 3 -2.64 -17.96 -18.28
CA THR A 3 -1.82 -17.93 -17.07
C THR A 3 -2.69 -17.36 -15.97
N SER A 4 -3.47 -18.23 -15.32
CA SER A 4 -4.22 -17.86 -14.12
C SER A 4 -3.25 -17.48 -13.02
N VAL A 5 -3.37 -16.26 -12.48
CA VAL A 5 -2.72 -15.93 -11.21
C VAL A 5 -3.56 -16.54 -10.10
N ARG A 6 -3.14 -17.70 -9.59
CA ARG A 6 -3.68 -18.24 -8.33
C ARG A 6 -3.02 -17.46 -7.20
N ILE A 7 -3.68 -16.39 -6.74
CA ILE A 7 -3.37 -15.80 -5.45
C ILE A 7 -3.93 -16.79 -4.41
N PHE A 8 -3.03 -17.64 -3.90
CA PHE A 8 -3.25 -18.55 -2.77
C PHE A 8 -4.05 -17.87 -1.66
N ASP A 9 -5.00 -18.57 -1.02
CA ASP A 9 -5.86 -18.29 0.16
C ASP A 9 -5.51 -17.11 1.10
N VAL A 10 -5.24 -15.94 0.54
CA VAL A 10 -4.88 -14.72 1.25
C VAL A 10 -5.99 -13.74 0.94
N ILE A 11 -6.87 -13.57 1.93
CA ILE A 11 -7.81 -12.46 1.93
C ILE A 11 -6.97 -11.19 2.12
N PRO A 12 -6.91 -10.29 1.12
CA PRO A 12 -6.16 -9.05 1.28
C PRO A 12 -6.87 -8.16 2.29
N ASP A 13 -6.09 -7.46 3.10
CA ASP A 13 -6.63 -6.41 3.93
C ASP A 13 -7.04 -5.23 3.06
N PHE A 14 -8.32 -4.88 3.09
CA PHE A 14 -8.86 -3.75 2.34
C PHE A 14 -8.59 -2.43 3.08
N PRO A 15 -8.09 -1.40 2.40
CA PRO A 15 -7.94 -0.08 2.98
C PRO A 15 -9.26 0.67 3.07
N LYS A 16 -9.25 1.74 3.86
CA LYS A 16 -10.20 2.84 3.73
C LYS A 16 -9.59 3.88 2.77
N ILE A 17 -10.42 4.47 1.91
CA ILE A 17 -9.99 5.48 0.92
C ILE A 17 -10.61 6.82 1.30
N TYR A 18 -9.80 7.86 1.33
CA TYR A 18 -10.18 9.22 1.71
C TYR A 18 -9.76 10.23 0.65
N HIS A 19 -10.42 11.38 0.66
CA HIS A 19 -9.97 12.56 -0.06
C HIS A 19 -8.80 13.17 0.70
N GLY A 20 -7.63 13.18 0.07
CA GLY A 20 -6.46 13.88 0.57
C GLY A 20 -6.51 15.38 0.19
N PRO A 21 -5.60 16.18 0.78
CA PRO A 21 -5.46 17.59 0.44
C PRO A 21 -5.10 17.77 -1.04
N GLU A 22 -5.45 18.92 -1.61
CA GLU A 22 -5.08 19.32 -2.98
C GLU A 22 -5.50 18.32 -4.09
N GLY A 23 -6.56 17.54 -3.84
CA GLY A 23 -7.08 16.55 -4.80
C GLY A 23 -6.27 15.26 -4.86
N THR A 24 -5.43 15.01 -3.87
CA THR A 24 -4.79 13.70 -3.65
C THR A 24 -5.79 12.68 -3.09
N ILE A 25 -5.42 11.40 -3.13
CA ILE A 25 -6.20 10.30 -2.54
C ILE A 25 -5.37 9.67 -1.43
N ASP A 26 -5.94 9.57 -0.24
CA ASP A 26 -5.32 8.89 0.89
C ASP A 26 -5.86 7.47 0.98
N ILE A 27 -4.95 6.50 1.06
CA ILE A 27 -5.26 5.07 1.20
C ILE A 27 -4.71 4.61 2.55
N LEU A 28 -5.61 4.23 3.44
CA LEU A 28 -5.32 3.91 4.84
C LEU A 28 -5.58 2.44 5.13
N TRP A 29 -4.55 1.73 5.57
CA TRP A 29 -4.70 0.47 6.26
C TRP A 29 -4.47 0.65 7.75
N GLU A 30 -5.47 0.29 8.55
CA GLU A 30 -5.44 0.41 10.00
C GLU A 30 -5.86 -0.94 10.58
N LYS A 31 -4.89 -1.66 11.14
CA LYS A 31 -5.05 -2.98 11.77
C LYS A 31 -4.36 -2.98 13.13
N SER A 32 -4.62 -4.00 13.95
CA SER A 32 -3.94 -4.15 15.24
C SER A 32 -2.42 -4.24 15.11
N ASP A 33 -1.96 -4.82 13.99
CA ASP A 33 -0.56 -5.21 13.82
C ASP A 33 0.24 -4.18 13.03
N TYR A 34 -0.45 -3.30 12.29
CA TYR A 34 0.18 -2.29 11.45
C TYR A 34 -0.77 -1.15 11.09
N HIS A 35 -0.17 0.00 10.79
CA HIS A 35 -0.83 1.19 10.28
C HIS A 35 -0.03 1.68 9.06
N ILE A 36 -0.68 1.86 7.91
CA ILE A 36 -0.06 2.40 6.69
C ILE A 36 -0.96 3.49 6.12
N LEU A 37 -0.37 4.63 5.79
CA LEU A 37 -0.99 5.67 4.99
C LEU A 37 -0.19 5.86 3.71
N ALA A 38 -0.84 5.66 2.57
CA ALA A 38 -0.29 6.01 1.27
C ALA A 38 -1.04 7.22 0.70
N ASN A 39 -0.30 8.26 0.30
CA ASN A 39 -0.84 9.44 -0.37
C ASN A 39 -0.58 9.32 -1.87
N CYS A 40 -1.65 9.18 -2.64
CA CYS A 40 -1.63 9.05 -4.07
C CYS A 40 -1.86 10.43 -4.72
N PRO A 41 -0.90 10.96 -5.50
CA PRO A 41 -1.07 12.22 -6.19
C PRO A 41 -2.15 12.11 -7.28
N LYS A 42 -2.75 13.25 -7.63
CA LYS A 42 -3.69 13.35 -8.75
C LYS A 42 -3.02 13.05 -10.10
N ASP A 43 -1.74 13.33 -10.19
CA ASP A 43 -0.91 13.19 -11.39
C ASP A 43 -0.22 11.82 -11.38
N GLU A 44 -0.48 11.01 -12.40
CA GLU A 44 -0.03 9.61 -12.48
C GLU A 44 1.50 9.49 -12.60
N ASP A 45 2.18 10.53 -13.08
CA ASP A 45 3.64 10.58 -13.21
C ASP A 45 4.33 10.94 -11.88
N LYS A 46 3.56 11.32 -10.86
CA LYS A 46 4.11 11.65 -9.54
C LYS A 46 4.20 10.42 -8.66
N GLN A 47 5.22 10.42 -7.82
CA GLN A 47 5.42 9.34 -6.85
C GLN A 47 4.29 9.30 -5.82
N VAL A 48 3.83 8.09 -5.53
CA VAL A 48 3.04 7.79 -4.34
C VAL A 48 4.01 7.72 -3.17
N PHE A 49 3.72 8.45 -2.11
CA PHE A 49 4.47 8.35 -0.86
C PHE A 49 3.68 7.53 0.13
N PHE A 50 4.36 6.71 0.92
CA PHE A 50 3.73 6.00 2.03
C PHE A 50 4.55 6.10 3.30
N TYR A 51 3.82 6.10 4.40
CA TYR A 51 4.31 5.99 5.76
C TYR A 51 3.60 4.81 6.41
N GLY A 52 4.31 4.07 7.25
CA GLY A 52 3.69 3.08 8.08
C GLY A 52 4.43 2.83 9.38
N GLU A 53 3.74 2.15 10.28
CA GLU A 53 4.21 1.77 11.60
C GLU A 53 3.69 0.37 11.92
N ASN A 54 4.51 -0.46 12.54
CA ASN A 54 4.09 -1.77 13.05
C ASN A 54 3.62 -1.68 14.51
N SER A 55 3.11 -2.79 15.08
CA SER A 55 2.70 -2.86 16.48
C SER A 55 3.81 -2.58 17.50
N LYS A 56 5.08 -2.69 17.10
CA LYS A 56 6.27 -2.39 17.92
C LYS A 56 6.69 -0.91 17.83
N LYS A 57 5.94 -0.10 17.09
CA LYS A 57 6.24 1.31 16.78
C LYS A 57 7.47 1.53 15.89
N ASP A 58 7.92 0.50 15.20
CA ASP A 58 8.94 0.68 14.16
C ASP A 58 8.27 1.33 12.95
N SER A 59 8.77 2.51 12.59
CA SER A 59 8.26 3.25 11.44
C SER A 59 9.04 2.91 10.18
N PHE A 60 8.35 2.92 9.05
CA PHE A 60 8.92 2.79 7.73
C PHE A 60 8.26 3.78 6.78
N LYS A 61 9.02 4.22 5.79
CA LYS A 61 8.53 5.14 4.75
C LYS A 61 9.17 4.80 3.43
N GLY A 62 8.49 5.14 2.35
CA GLY A 62 9.01 4.96 1.01
C GLY A 62 8.16 5.67 -0.03
N SER A 63 8.56 5.48 -1.27
CA SER A 63 7.80 5.96 -2.42
C SER A 63 7.92 5.00 -3.58
N PHE A 64 6.94 5.06 -4.49
CA PHE A 64 6.96 4.32 -5.75
C PHE A 64 6.22 5.10 -6.83
N CYS A 65 6.55 4.84 -8.10
CA CYS A 65 5.82 5.38 -9.24
C CYS A 65 4.71 4.40 -9.66
N MET A 66 3.50 4.90 -9.93
CA MET A 66 2.38 4.04 -10.36
C MET A 66 2.61 3.49 -11.77
N THR A 67 3.19 4.29 -12.66
CA THR A 67 3.38 3.95 -14.08
C THR A 67 4.42 2.86 -14.30
N ASP A 68 5.46 2.81 -13.47
CA ASP A 68 6.52 1.79 -13.56
C ASP A 68 6.10 0.44 -12.98
N ASN A 69 4.97 0.40 -12.25
CA ASN A 69 4.80 -0.57 -11.19
C ASN A 69 3.32 -0.77 -10.79
N CYS A 70 2.48 -1.17 -11.75
CA CYS A 70 1.04 -1.39 -11.54
C CYS A 70 0.69 -2.38 -10.42
N HIS A 71 1.64 -3.19 -9.96
CA HIS A 71 1.47 -4.15 -8.86
C HIS A 71 2.03 -3.65 -7.50
N SER A 72 2.62 -2.46 -7.42
CA SER A 72 3.32 -2.00 -6.21
C SER A 72 2.41 -1.76 -5.02
N LEU A 73 1.16 -1.33 -5.24
CA LEU A 73 0.18 -1.21 -4.17
C LEU A 73 -0.15 -2.59 -3.55
N LEU A 74 -0.23 -3.63 -4.39
CA LEU A 74 -0.40 -5.01 -3.96
C LEU A 74 0.86 -5.54 -3.25
N MET A 75 2.05 -5.10 -3.66
CA MET A 75 3.31 -5.49 -3.02
C MET A 75 3.52 -4.84 -1.65
N ILE A 76 3.01 -3.62 -1.41
CA ILE A 76 2.95 -3.05 -0.04
C ILE A 76 2.14 -3.99 0.87
N LEU A 77 1.02 -4.51 0.37
CA LEU A 77 0.15 -5.43 1.13
C LEU A 77 0.79 -6.80 1.38
N VAL A 78 1.50 -7.35 0.41
CA VAL A 78 2.14 -8.67 0.52
C VAL A 78 3.47 -8.60 1.27
N GLY A 79 4.23 -7.50 1.13
CA GLY A 79 5.54 -7.29 1.73
C GLY A 79 5.50 -7.20 3.25
N ILE A 80 4.46 -6.57 3.81
CA ILE A 80 4.26 -6.46 5.26
C ILE A 80 3.99 -7.82 5.90
N LYS A 81 3.38 -8.77 5.16
CA LYS A 81 3.14 -10.13 5.65
C LYS A 81 4.38 -11.03 5.59
N LYS A 82 5.36 -10.73 4.72
CA LYS A 82 6.59 -11.53 4.54
C LYS A 82 7.76 -11.06 5.40
N CYS A 83 7.88 -9.77 5.68
CA CYS A 83 8.77 -9.28 6.73
C CYS A 83 8.10 -9.56 8.07
N GLY A 84 8.26 -10.77 8.60
CA GLY A 84 7.80 -11.15 9.93
C GLY A 84 8.31 -10.14 10.97
N VAL A 85 7.40 -9.25 11.35
CA VAL A 85 7.38 -8.56 12.64
C VAL A 85 6.59 -9.44 13.60
#